data_AF-A0A6F9A2G9-F1
#
_entry.id   AF-A0A6F9A2G9-F1
#
_cell.length_a   1.000
_cell.length_b   1.000
_cell.length_c   1.000
_cell.angle_alpha   90.00
_cell.angle_beta   90.00
_cell.angle_gamma   90.00
#
_symmetry.space_group_name_H-M   'P 1'
#
loop_
_entity.id
_entity.type
_entity.pdbx_description
1 polymer ?
#
loop_
_entity_poly.entity_id
_entity_poly.type
_entity_poly.pdbx_seq_one_letter_code
_entity_poly.pdbx_strand_id
1 'polypeptide(L)'
;LGEDTFNRAKLLNVGYTEALKDAEYDCFIFSDVDLIPMDDRNLYHCYDQPRHFAIAMDKFGFRLPYAGYFGGVSGLSKKQFLKINGFPNEYWGWGGEDDDIYNRFNKIQNTKNTMKRDGISTLTYRVVQFKKYPLYTNISVEIGKPPPRPFRG
;
A
#
# COMPACT_ATOMS: atom_id res chain seq x y z
N LEU A 1 2.22 20.21 -7.61
CA LEU A 1 1.54 19.03 -7.01
C LEU A 1 2.60 18.27 -6.22
N GLY A 2 2.36 17.98 -4.94
CA GLY A 2 3.28 17.15 -4.13
C GLY A 2 4.29 17.89 -3.25
N GLU A 3 3.94 19.03 -2.65
CA GLU A 3 4.83 19.74 -1.69
C GLU A 3 4.64 19.27 -0.24
N ASP A 4 3.50 18.64 0.07
CA ASP A 4 3.23 18.08 1.40
C ASP A 4 3.85 16.68 1.57
N THR A 5 3.94 16.21 2.82
CA THR A 5 4.50 14.90 3.17
C THR A 5 3.81 13.76 2.41
N PHE A 6 4.60 12.90 1.78
CA PHE A 6 4.13 11.71 1.08
C PHE A 6 3.48 10.70 2.03
N ASN A 7 2.42 10.02 1.57
CA ASN A 7 1.75 8.94 2.30
C ASN A 7 1.49 7.78 1.35
N ARG A 8 2.40 6.81 1.37
CA ARG A 8 2.41 5.66 0.47
C ARG A 8 1.15 4.80 0.66
N ALA A 9 0.91 4.31 1.87
CA ALA A 9 -0.21 3.42 2.17
C ALA A 9 -1.58 4.02 1.82
N LYS A 10 -1.79 5.31 2.10
CA LYS A 10 -3.03 6.00 1.74
C LYS A 10 -3.22 6.10 0.23
N LEU A 11 -2.16 6.35 -0.55
CA LEU A 11 -2.22 6.35 -2.02
C LEU A 11 -2.50 4.96 -2.59
N LEU A 12 -1.99 3.90 -1.97
CA LEU A 12 -2.31 2.53 -2.36
C LEU A 12 -3.79 2.19 -2.11
N ASN A 13 -4.38 2.66 -0.99
CA ASN A 13 -5.82 2.57 -0.74
C ASN A 13 -6.65 3.33 -1.80
N VAL A 14 -6.19 4.51 -2.23
CA VAL A 14 -6.80 5.27 -3.33
C VAL A 14 -6.75 4.45 -4.61
N GLY A 15 -5.58 3.90 -4.97
CA GLY A 15 -5.40 3.07 -6.16
C GLY A 15 -6.36 1.88 -6.19
N TYR A 16 -6.48 1.15 -5.07
CA TYR A 16 -7.46 0.07 -4.92
C TYR A 16 -8.90 0.55 -5.19
N THR A 17 -9.28 1.69 -4.60
CA THR A 17 -10.66 2.21 -4.67
C THR A 17 -11.00 2.72 -6.07
N GLU A 18 -10.07 3.41 -6.73
CA GLU A 18 -10.28 3.96 -8.07
C GLU A 18 -10.21 2.88 -9.16
N ALA A 19 -9.32 1.89 -9.03
CA ALA A 19 -9.26 0.78 -9.99
C ALA A 19 -10.61 0.03 -10.07
N LEU A 20 -11.27 -0.19 -8.94
CA LEU A 20 -12.58 -0.84 -8.88
C LEU A 20 -13.72 -0.03 -9.54
N LYS A 21 -13.52 1.26 -9.82
CA LYS A 21 -14.48 2.06 -10.59
C LYS A 21 -14.31 1.90 -12.10
N ASP A 22 -13.15 1.43 -12.55
CA ASP A 22 -12.83 1.21 -13.96
C ASP A 22 -13.21 -0.21 -14.41
N ALA A 23 -12.94 -1.23 -13.57
CA ALA A 23 -13.35 -2.61 -13.84
C ALA A 23 -13.45 -3.47 -12.57
N GLU A 24 -14.01 -4.67 -12.71
CA GLU A 24 -14.06 -5.68 -11.65
C GLU A 24 -12.70 -6.39 -11.51
N TYR A 25 -11.77 -5.75 -10.80
CA TYR A 25 -10.49 -6.35 -10.42
C TYR A 25 -10.63 -7.19 -9.15
N ASP A 26 -10.07 -8.41 -9.19
CA ASP A 26 -10.03 -9.32 -8.03
C ASP A 26 -8.64 -9.48 -7.42
N CYS A 27 -7.60 -8.98 -8.08
CA CYS A 27 -6.21 -9.02 -7.64
C CYS A 27 -5.56 -7.64 -7.76
N PHE A 28 -4.86 -7.22 -6.71
CA PHE A 28 -4.21 -5.92 -6.63
C PHE A 28 -2.73 -6.11 -6.31
N ILE A 29 -1.87 -5.58 -7.18
CA ILE A 29 -0.43 -5.56 -6.98
C ILE A 29 -0.02 -4.14 -6.62
N PHE A 30 0.61 -4.00 -5.46
CA PHE A 30 1.10 -2.74 -4.92
C PHE A 30 2.62 -2.73 -5.11
N SER A 31 3.11 -1.90 -6.02
CA SER A 31 4.52 -1.86 -6.42
C SER A 31 5.10 -0.47 -6.20
N ASP A 32 6.28 -0.43 -5.57
CA ASP A 32 7.14 0.74 -5.69
C ASP A 32 7.59 0.90 -7.15
N VAL A 33 7.70 2.14 -7.61
CA VAL A 33 8.01 2.48 -9.02
C VAL A 33 9.45 2.19 -9.40
N ASP A 34 10.33 2.06 -8.40
CA ASP A 34 11.77 1.86 -8.54
C ASP A 34 12.20 0.40 -8.38
N LEU A 35 11.26 -0.54 -8.30
CA LEU A 35 11.54 -1.98 -8.19
C LEU A 35 11.11 -2.74 -9.45
N ILE A 36 12.09 -3.35 -10.11
CA ILE A 36 11.90 -4.14 -11.33
C ILE A 36 12.26 -5.61 -11.05
N PRO A 37 11.39 -6.58 -11.37
CA PRO A 37 11.73 -7.99 -11.18
C PRO A 37 12.84 -8.40 -12.15
N MET A 38 13.82 -9.15 -11.63
CA MET A 38 14.94 -9.67 -12.42
C MET A 38 14.64 -11.01 -13.12
N ASP A 39 13.49 -11.61 -12.81
CA ASP A 39 13.09 -12.94 -13.27
C ASP A 39 11.58 -12.95 -13.55
N ASP A 40 11.20 -13.28 -14.78
CA ASP A 40 9.80 -13.29 -15.24
C ASP A 40 8.98 -14.45 -14.65
N ARG A 41 9.65 -15.43 -14.03
CA ARG A 41 9.00 -16.49 -13.25
C ARG A 41 8.42 -15.96 -11.93
N ASN A 42 8.79 -14.74 -11.52
CA ASN A 42 8.11 -14.04 -10.43
C ASN A 42 6.78 -13.46 -10.94
N LEU A 43 5.78 -14.32 -11.11
CA LEU A 43 4.48 -13.97 -11.71
C LEU A 43 3.69 -12.99 -10.83
N TYR A 44 3.37 -11.81 -11.35
CA TYR A 44 2.59 -10.76 -10.65
C TYR A 44 1.11 -11.11 -10.61
N HIS A 45 0.75 -12.04 -9.73
CA HIS A 45 -0.61 -12.54 -9.52
C HIS A 45 -0.87 -12.82 -8.02
N CYS A 46 -2.15 -12.86 -7.64
CA CYS A 46 -2.56 -13.12 -6.27
C CYS A 46 -2.73 -14.62 -6.00
N TYR A 47 -2.57 -15.03 -4.75
CA TYR A 47 -2.71 -16.41 -4.31
C TYR A 47 -3.63 -16.48 -3.06
N ASP A 48 -3.83 -17.67 -2.52
CA ASP A 48 -4.66 -17.87 -1.31
C ASP A 48 -4.15 -17.12 -0.07
N GLN A 49 -2.85 -16.85 -0.02
CA GLN A 49 -2.22 -15.99 0.99
C GLN A 49 -1.69 -14.69 0.35
N PRO A 50 -1.59 -13.59 1.13
CA PRO A 50 -0.92 -12.37 0.67
C PRO A 50 0.47 -12.69 0.15
N ARG A 51 0.82 -12.13 -1.02
CA ARG A 51 2.08 -12.42 -1.70
C ARG A 51 3.06 -11.28 -1.49
N HIS A 52 4.29 -11.61 -1.10
CA HIS A 52 5.43 -10.68 -1.13
C HIS A 52 6.31 -11.05 -2.33
N PHE A 53 6.52 -10.11 -3.25
CA PHE A 53 7.29 -10.34 -4.48
C PHE A 53 8.74 -9.86 -4.36
N ALA A 54 8.98 -8.80 -3.59
CA ALA A 54 10.29 -8.18 -3.42
C ALA A 54 11.11 -8.84 -2.28
N ILE A 55 11.29 -10.16 -2.34
CA ILE A 55 11.95 -10.93 -1.25
C ILE A 55 13.49 -10.85 -1.26
N ALA A 56 14.09 -10.49 -2.39
CA ALA A 56 15.54 -10.48 -2.60
C ALA A 56 15.95 -9.26 -3.42
N MET A 57 15.93 -8.09 -2.81
CA MET A 57 16.35 -6.84 -3.46
C MET A 57 17.87 -6.66 -3.39
N ASP A 58 18.45 -6.14 -4.45
CA ASP A 58 19.89 -5.83 -4.58
C ASP A 58 20.38 -4.88 -3.47
N LYS A 59 19.59 -3.85 -3.12
CA LYS A 59 19.88 -2.88 -2.04
C LYS A 59 20.03 -3.52 -0.66
N PHE A 60 19.53 -4.74 -0.48
CA PHE A 60 19.67 -5.54 0.74
C PHE A 60 20.58 -6.76 0.55
N GLY A 61 21.40 -6.76 -0.51
CA GLY A 61 22.32 -7.87 -0.82
C GLY A 61 21.59 -9.17 -1.18
N PHE A 62 20.44 -9.06 -1.86
CA PHE A 62 19.58 -10.19 -2.23
C PHE A 62 19.11 -11.03 -1.04
N ARG A 63 18.96 -10.39 0.12
CA ARG A 63 18.46 -11.01 1.34
C ARG A 63 17.26 -10.24 1.87
N LEU A 64 16.32 -10.98 2.44
CA LEU A 64 15.19 -10.38 3.14
C LEU A 64 15.71 -9.67 4.41
N PRO A 65 15.37 -8.38 4.64
CA PRO A 65 15.86 -7.64 5.81
C PRO A 65 15.50 -8.31 7.15
N TYR A 66 14.28 -8.82 7.27
CA TYR A 66 13.77 -9.58 8.41
C TYR A 66 12.51 -10.36 7.99
N ALA A 67 12.14 -11.40 8.75
CA ALA A 67 11.06 -12.33 8.38
C ALA A 67 9.68 -11.69 8.19
N GLY A 68 9.41 -10.57 8.87
CA GLY A 68 8.16 -9.82 8.77
C GLY A 68 8.15 -8.71 7.71
N TYR A 69 9.22 -8.56 6.92
CA TYR A 69 9.32 -7.50 5.94
C TYR A 69 8.31 -7.71 4.79
N PHE A 70 7.46 -6.71 4.54
CA PHE A 70 6.40 -6.77 3.51
C PHE A 70 6.39 -5.53 2.58
N GLY A 71 7.49 -4.77 2.58
CA GLY A 71 7.69 -3.60 1.73
C GLY A 71 8.10 -3.94 0.28
N GLY A 72 8.20 -2.91 -0.56
CA GLY A 72 8.59 -3.05 -1.97
C GLY A 72 7.42 -3.39 -2.88
N VAL A 73 7.19 -4.69 -3.11
CA VAL A 73 6.13 -5.17 -3.99
C VAL A 73 5.33 -6.29 -3.31
N SER A 74 4.01 -6.11 -3.21
CA SER A 74 3.10 -7.07 -2.61
C SER A 74 1.80 -7.24 -3.41
N GLY A 75 1.12 -8.37 -3.21
CA GLY A 75 -0.11 -8.72 -3.92
C GLY A 75 -1.18 -9.22 -2.97
N LEU A 76 -2.38 -8.66 -3.09
CA LEU A 76 -3.55 -9.05 -2.31
C LEU A 76 -4.76 -9.21 -3.23
N SER A 77 -5.51 -10.29 -3.03
CA SER A 77 -6.85 -10.40 -3.59
C SER A 77 -7.79 -9.37 -2.95
N LYS A 78 -8.88 -9.03 -3.65
CA LYS A 78 -9.97 -8.19 -3.14
C LYS A 78 -10.43 -8.63 -1.74
N LYS A 79 -10.62 -9.94 -1.57
CA LYS A 79 -11.03 -10.56 -0.30
C LYS A 79 -9.99 -10.36 0.80
N GLN A 80 -8.70 -10.57 0.52
CA GLN A 80 -7.62 -10.37 1.49
C GLN A 80 -7.51 -8.90 1.90
N PHE A 81 -7.58 -7.98 0.93
CA PHE A 81 -7.48 -6.54 1.18
C PHE A 81 -8.63 -6.05 2.06
N LEU A 82 -9.86 -6.43 1.77
CA LEU A 82 -11.02 -6.08 2.59
C LEU A 82 -10.98 -6.72 3.99
N LYS A 83 -10.46 -7.95 4.11
CA LYS A 83 -10.34 -8.65 5.39
C LYS A 83 -9.47 -7.91 6.41
N ILE A 84 -8.50 -7.12 5.93
CA ILE A 84 -7.60 -6.30 6.77
C ILE A 84 -8.00 -4.82 6.84
N ASN A 85 -9.21 -4.46 6.35
CA ASN A 85 -9.63 -3.07 6.21
C ASN A 85 -8.63 -2.23 5.39
N GLY A 86 -8.03 -2.77 4.34
CA GLY A 86 -6.99 -2.09 3.57
C GLY A 86 -5.75 -1.70 4.40
N PHE A 87 -4.99 -0.73 3.90
CA PHE A 87 -3.75 -0.25 4.51
C PHE A 87 -3.99 0.94 5.45
N PRO A 88 -3.09 1.24 6.40
CA PRO A 88 -3.27 2.38 7.30
C PRO A 88 -3.16 3.72 6.55
N ASN A 89 -3.96 4.72 6.92
CA ASN A 89 -3.93 6.04 6.30
C ASN A 89 -3.09 7.06 7.09
N GLU A 90 -2.66 6.72 8.31
CA GLU A 90 -2.02 7.70 9.21
C GLU A 90 -0.48 7.71 9.15
N TYR A 91 0.12 6.89 8.29
CA TYR A 91 1.57 6.86 8.10
C TYR A 91 2.02 7.94 7.11
N TRP A 92 2.41 9.09 7.64
CA TRP A 92 2.96 10.20 6.88
C TRP A 92 4.49 10.22 6.95
N GLY A 93 5.15 10.11 5.81
CA GLY A 93 6.61 10.11 5.69
C GLY A 93 7.20 8.71 5.56
N TRP A 94 8.44 8.54 6.05
CA TRP A 94 9.23 7.34 5.81
C TRP A 94 8.98 6.26 6.88
N GLY A 95 8.35 5.17 6.47
CA GLY A 95 8.46 3.84 7.08
C GLY A 95 7.41 3.46 8.13
N GLY A 96 7.33 2.15 8.37
CA GLY A 96 6.51 1.51 9.38
C GLY A 96 5.10 1.14 8.91
N GLU A 97 4.68 1.61 7.74
CA GLU A 97 3.36 1.27 7.19
C GLU A 97 3.32 -0.17 6.68
N ASP A 98 4.42 -0.64 6.09
CA ASP A 98 4.59 -2.02 5.62
C ASP A 98 4.63 -3.03 6.77
N ASP A 99 5.24 -2.65 7.90
CA ASP A 99 5.19 -3.44 9.14
C ASP A 99 3.77 -3.52 9.71
N ASP A 100 3.00 -2.41 9.73
CA ASP A 100 1.59 -2.45 10.15
C ASP A 100 0.77 -3.32 9.20
N ILE A 101 0.98 -3.24 7.88
CA ILE A 101 0.34 -4.11 6.89
C ILE A 101 0.64 -5.58 7.20
N TYR A 102 1.91 -5.94 7.46
CA TYR A 102 2.28 -7.30 7.87
C TYR A 102 1.54 -7.72 9.16
N ASN A 103 1.51 -6.83 10.16
CA ASN A 103 0.86 -7.09 11.45
C ASN A 103 -0.66 -7.20 11.36
N ARG A 104 -1.31 -6.57 10.37
CA ARG A 104 -2.77 -6.73 10.13
C ARG A 104 -3.12 -8.17 9.75
N PHE A 105 -2.25 -8.87 9.03
CA PHE A 105 -2.45 -10.30 8.74
C PHE A 105 -2.34 -11.16 9.99
N ASN A 106 -1.45 -10.79 10.92
CA ASN A 106 -1.22 -11.49 12.18
C ASN A 106 -2.15 -11.04 13.33
N LYS A 107 -3.00 -10.02 13.10
CA LYS A 107 -3.97 -9.47 14.07
C LYS A 107 -3.37 -9.17 15.46
N ILE A 108 -2.16 -8.62 15.50
CA ILE A 108 -1.49 -8.20 16.75
C ILE A 108 -2.35 -7.17 17.50
N GLN A 109 -2.38 -7.18 18.84
CA GLN A 109 -3.35 -6.43 19.64
C GLN A 109 -3.46 -4.93 19.30
N ASN A 110 -2.33 -4.22 19.14
CA ASN A 110 -2.34 -2.80 18.78
C ASN A 110 -2.89 -2.58 17.37
N THR A 111 -2.36 -3.30 16.38
CA THR A 111 -2.83 -3.25 14.99
C THR A 111 -4.29 -3.70 14.86
N LYS A 112 -4.75 -4.66 15.67
CA LYS A 112 -6.15 -5.12 15.70
C LYS A 112 -7.10 -4.01 16.17
N ASN A 113 -6.63 -3.12 17.03
CA ASN A 113 -7.41 -1.96 17.47
C ASN A 113 -7.36 -0.84 16.44
N THR A 114 -6.18 -0.52 15.88
CA THR A 114 -6.04 0.54 14.87
C THR A 114 -6.71 0.15 13.55
N MET A 115 -6.57 -1.08 13.08
CA MET A 115 -7.22 -1.60 11.87
C MET A 115 -8.75 -1.45 11.89
N LYS A 116 -9.38 -1.42 13.08
CA LYS A 116 -10.83 -1.16 13.21
C LYS A 116 -11.21 0.30 12.98
N ARG A 117 -10.26 1.23 13.13
CA ARG A 117 -10.46 2.68 13.12
C ARG A 117 -9.70 3.39 12.00
N ASP A 118 -8.72 2.72 11.39
CA ASP A 118 -7.90 3.24 10.31
C ASP A 118 -7.71 2.20 9.21
N GLY A 119 -8.11 2.56 8.00
CA GLY A 119 -8.11 1.67 6.85
C GLY A 119 -8.91 2.22 5.67
N ILE A 120 -9.30 1.36 4.74
CA ILE A 120 -10.14 1.77 3.61
C ILE A 120 -11.49 2.33 4.07
N SER A 121 -12.02 1.87 5.21
CA SER A 121 -13.28 2.39 5.79
C SER A 121 -13.21 3.86 6.21
N THR A 122 -12.02 4.40 6.44
CA THR A 122 -11.78 5.80 6.85
C THR A 122 -11.01 6.60 5.80
N LEU A 123 -10.83 6.03 4.61
CA LEU A 123 -10.11 6.65 3.51
C LEU A 123 -10.84 7.92 3.05
N THR A 124 -10.15 9.06 3.13
CA THR A 124 -10.60 10.35 2.63
C THR A 124 -9.61 10.92 1.62
N TYR A 125 -10.12 11.32 0.46
CA TYR A 125 -9.34 11.94 -0.63
C TYR A 125 -10.28 12.63 -1.62
N ARG A 126 -9.70 13.45 -2.50
CA ARG A 126 -10.38 14.08 -3.64
C ARG A 126 -9.59 13.85 -4.91
N VAL A 127 -10.23 13.37 -5.97
CA VAL A 127 -9.59 13.29 -7.29
C VAL A 127 -9.46 14.70 -7.87
N VAL A 128 -8.23 15.07 -8.21
CA VAL A 128 -7.89 16.36 -8.83
C VAL A 128 -7.83 16.22 -10.34
N GLN A 129 -7.22 15.14 -10.82
CA GLN A 129 -7.10 14.87 -12.26
C GLN A 129 -7.10 13.37 -12.51
N PHE A 130 -7.76 12.98 -13.59
CA PHE A 130 -7.78 11.63 -14.10
C PHE A 130 -7.32 11.66 -15.56
N LYS A 131 -6.22 10.99 -15.89
CA LYS A 131 -5.64 11.01 -17.24
C LYS A 131 -5.24 9.62 -17.70
N LYS A 132 -5.91 9.14 -18.76
CA LYS A 132 -5.56 7.89 -19.44
C LYS A 132 -4.44 8.15 -20.46
N TYR A 133 -3.36 7.40 -20.36
CA TYR A 133 -2.27 7.35 -21.33
C TYR A 133 -2.25 5.98 -22.02
N PRO A 134 -1.54 5.81 -23.14
CA PRO A 134 -1.49 4.53 -23.86
C PRO A 134 -1.03 3.33 -23.00
N LEU A 135 -0.18 3.55 -21.99
CA LEU A 135 0.43 2.48 -21.20
C LEU A 135 -0.01 2.46 -19.73
N TYR A 136 -0.67 3.51 -19.24
CA TYR A 136 -1.07 3.61 -17.83
C TYR A 136 -2.16 4.67 -17.65
N THR A 137 -2.88 4.60 -16.53
CA THR A 137 -3.77 5.67 -16.07
C THR A 137 -3.12 6.39 -14.91
N ASN A 138 -3.04 7.71 -14.98
CA ASN A 138 -2.59 8.55 -13.87
C ASN A 138 -3.79 9.16 -13.16
N ILE A 139 -3.83 9.01 -11.84
CA ILE A 139 -4.83 9.61 -10.97
C ILE A 139 -4.11 10.52 -10.00
N SER A 140 -4.28 11.83 -10.17
CA SER A 140 -3.78 12.83 -9.24
C SER A 140 -4.85 13.08 -8.18
N VAL A 141 -4.48 12.93 -6.91
CA VAL A 141 -5.39 13.05 -5.77
C VAL A 141 -4.86 14.00 -4.71
N GLU A 142 -5.79 14.62 -3.99
CA GLU A 142 -5.53 15.33 -2.75
C GLU A 142 -5.93 14.43 -1.59
N ILE A 143 -4.98 14.11 -0.72
CA ILE A 143 -5.15 13.12 0.38
C ILE A 143 -5.12 13.76 1.77
N GLY A 144 -5.19 15.09 1.84
CA GLY A 144 -5.02 15.85 3.09
C GLY A 144 -3.56 16.03 3.48
N LYS A 145 -3.33 16.46 4.72
CA LYS A 145 -2.02 16.76 5.29
C LYS A 145 -1.80 15.95 6.57
N PRO A 146 -0.53 15.70 6.97
CA PRO A 146 -0.25 15.12 8.28
C PRO A 146 -0.87 15.97 9.39
N PRO A 147 -1.35 15.36 10.49
CA PRO A 147 -1.74 16.12 11.67
C PRO A 147 -0.55 16.95 12.18
N PRO A 148 -0.80 18.09 12.85
CA PRO A 148 0.26 18.87 13.46
C PRO A 148 1.12 17.98 14.36
N ARG A 149 2.45 18.09 14.28
CA ARG A 149 3.32 17.34 15.19
C ARG A 149 2.96 17.75 16.62
N PRO A 150 2.77 16.80 17.56
CA PRO A 150 2.60 17.16 18.96
C PRO A 150 3.80 18.01 19.40
N PHE A 151 3.52 19.11 20.10
CA PHE A 151 4.56 19.92 20.71
C PHE A 151 5.44 19.01 21.58
N ARG A 152 6.71 18.88 21.21
CA ARG A 152 7.71 18.30 22.12
C ARG A 152 7.99 19.39 23.16
N GLY A 153 7.38 19.26 24.33
CA GLY A 153 7.81 19.97 25.53
C GLY A 153 9.18 19.50 26.00
#